data_AF-A0A2T0N1X4-F1
#
_entry.id   AF-A0A2T0N1X4-F1
#
_cell.length_a   1.000
_cell.length_b   1.000
_cell.length_c   1.000
_cell.angle_alpha   90.00
_cell.angle_beta   90.00
_cell.angle_gamma   90.00
#
_symmetry.space_group_name_H-M   'P 1'
#
loop_
_entity.id
_entity.type
_entity.pdbx_description
1 polymer ?
#
loop_
_entity_poly.entity_id
_entity_poly.type
_entity_poly.pdbx_seq_one_letter_code
_entity_poly.pdbx_strand_id
1 'polypeptide(L)'
;MVSGIPGARPARRPKPNAICVGGPCDGMLTHIEQDVGVVRVRLKPDLQTHGVRYRITAGRVHHPSCNVPFVVLSWAGDDGGD
;
A
#
# COMPACT_ATOMS: atom_id res chain seq x y z
N MET A 1 11.44 36.42 23.04
CA MET A 1 12.11 35.78 21.89
C MET A 1 11.29 34.55 21.52
N VAL A 2 10.70 34.55 20.32
CA VAL A 2 9.82 33.48 19.84
C VAL A 2 10.70 32.36 19.28
N SER A 3 10.76 31.21 19.96
CA SER A 3 11.37 30.00 19.41
C SER A 3 10.36 29.35 18.45
N GLY A 4 10.46 29.70 17.17
CA GLY A 4 9.77 28.98 16.10
C GLY A 4 10.37 27.58 15.97
N ILE A 5 9.54 26.56 16.16
CA ILE A 5 9.89 25.16 15.88
C ILE A 5 10.18 25.04 14.37
N PRO A 6 11.36 24.54 13.95
CA PRO A 6 11.69 24.45 12.54
C PRO A 6 10.80 23.42 11.84
N GLY A 7 9.97 23.92 10.93
CA GLY A 7 9.46 23.25 9.74
C GLY A 7 9.35 21.72 9.78
N ALA A 8 8.26 21.21 10.35
CA ALA A 8 7.71 19.95 9.88
C ALA A 8 7.26 20.17 8.42
N ARG A 9 8.16 19.95 7.46
CA ARG A 9 7.81 19.84 6.04
C ARG A 9 6.62 18.87 6.00
N PRO A 10 5.51 19.16 5.29
CA PRO A 10 4.45 18.18 5.16
C PRO A 10 5.13 16.95 4.56
N ALA A 11 5.26 15.89 5.36
CA ALA A 11 5.86 14.64 4.94
C ALA A 11 5.06 14.23 3.70
N ARG A 12 5.66 14.41 2.52
CA ARG A 12 5.02 14.15 1.24
C ARG A 12 4.51 12.72 1.35
N ARG A 13 3.18 12.54 1.41
CA ARG A 13 2.62 11.19 1.47
C ARG A 13 3.20 10.45 0.28
N PRO A 14 3.83 9.28 0.49
CA PRO A 14 4.44 8.57 -0.61
C PRO A 14 3.36 8.30 -1.66
N LYS A 15 3.70 8.55 -2.93
CA LYS A 15 2.77 8.28 -4.02
C LYS A 15 2.53 6.77 -4.06
N PRO A 16 1.27 6.31 -4.18
CA PRO A 16 1.02 4.88 -4.31
C PRO A 16 1.74 4.35 -5.55
N ASN A 17 2.31 3.15 -5.42
CA ASN A 17 3.07 2.46 -6.47
C ASN A 17 2.61 1.01 -6.64
N ALA A 18 1.61 0.57 -5.87
CA ALA A 18 1.03 -0.75 -5.94
C ALA A 18 -0.50 -0.68 -6.00
N ILE A 19 -1.10 -1.67 -6.65
CA ILE A 19 -2.55 -1.87 -6.74
C ILE A 19 -2.90 -3.26 -6.21
N CYS A 20 -3.85 -3.31 -5.29
CA CYS A 20 -4.40 -4.54 -4.76
C CYS A 20 -5.40 -5.13 -5.75
N VAL A 21 -5.24 -6.41 -6.06
CA VAL A 21 -6.10 -7.18 -6.95
C VAL A 21 -6.58 -8.42 -6.21
N GLY A 22 -7.90 -8.58 -6.20
CA GLY A 22 -8.61 -9.59 -5.42
C GLY A 22 -8.76 -9.23 -3.94
N GLY A 23 -9.56 -10.03 -3.24
CA GLY A 23 -9.77 -9.89 -1.80
C GLY A 23 -10.53 -8.63 -1.39
N PRO A 24 -10.46 -8.24 -0.10
CA PRO A 24 -11.25 -7.14 0.45
C PRO A 24 -10.76 -5.74 0.05
N CYS A 25 -9.56 -5.62 -0.54
CA CYS A 25 -9.00 -4.34 -1.00
C CYS A 25 -8.88 -4.28 -2.53
N ASP A 26 -9.66 -5.05 -3.29
CA ASP A 26 -9.59 -5.01 -4.75
C ASP A 26 -9.70 -3.57 -5.29
N GLY A 27 -8.80 -3.19 -6.19
CA GLY A 27 -8.68 -1.85 -6.75
C GLY A 27 -8.03 -0.80 -5.84
N MET A 28 -7.64 -1.16 -4.61
CA MET A 28 -7.01 -0.22 -3.67
C MET A 28 -5.56 0.08 -4.06
N LEU A 29 -5.25 1.36 -4.21
CA LEU A 29 -3.88 1.84 -4.44
C LEU A 29 -3.15 2.03 -3.10
N THR A 30 -1.96 1.46 -3.00
CA THR A 30 -1.11 1.55 -1.80
C THR A 30 0.34 1.83 -2.17
N HIS A 31 1.12 2.28 -1.19
CA HIS A 31 2.55 2.41 -1.34
C HIS A 31 3.26 1.25 -0.65
N ILE A 32 4.11 0.55 -1.38
CA ILE A 32 5.00 -0.49 -0.87
C ILE A 32 6.45 -0.09 -1.13
N GLU A 33 7.32 -0.37 -0.16
CA GLU A 33 8.78 -0.21 -0.32
C GLU A 33 9.46 -1.54 -0.67
N GLN A 34 8.70 -2.65 -0.59
CA GLN A 34 9.15 -3.99 -0.92
C GLN A 34 8.78 -4.31 -2.37
N ASP A 35 9.68 -4.97 -3.10
CA ASP A 35 9.46 -5.39 -4.50
C ASP A 35 9.08 -6.89 -4.61
N VAL A 36 9.32 -7.68 -3.54
CA VAL A 36 9.00 -9.12 -3.48
C VAL A 36 8.47 -9.52 -2.10
N GLY A 37 7.66 -10.58 -2.05
CA GLY A 37 7.16 -11.16 -0.80
C GLY A 37 5.68 -10.89 -0.53
N VAL A 38 5.29 -10.85 0.75
CA VAL A 38 3.90 -10.60 1.19
C VAL A 38 3.86 -9.32 2.02
N VAL A 39 3.02 -8.37 1.60
CA VAL A 39 2.79 -7.10 2.28
C VAL A 39 1.44 -7.12 3.00
N ARG A 40 1.36 -6.40 4.12
CA ARG A 40 0.10 -6.19 4.84
C ARG A 40 -0.48 -4.82 4.49
N VAL A 41 -1.63 -4.82 3.84
CA VAL A 41 -2.36 -3.61 3.46
C VAL A 41 -3.44 -3.34 4.51
N ARG A 42 -3.48 -2.12 5.04
CA ARG A 42 -4.50 -1.70 6.01
C ARG A 42 -5.59 -0.93 5.29
N LEU A 43 -6.84 -1.41 5.32
CA LEU A 43 -7.98 -0.70 4.70
C LEU A 43 -8.29 0.61 5.41
N LYS A 44 -8.06 0.67 6.73
CA LYS A 44 -8.33 1.83 7.56
C LYS A 44 -7.10 2.18 8.40
N PRO A 45 -6.85 3.47 8.66
CA PRO A 45 -5.83 3.90 9.61
C PRO A 45 -6.21 3.58 11.07
N ASP A 46 -7.41 3.02 11.30
CA ASP A 46 -7.84 2.59 12.61
C ASP A 46 -6.98 1.42 13.11
N LEU A 47 -6.34 1.63 14.27
CA LEU A 47 -5.28 0.81 14.85
C LEU A 47 -5.70 -0.64 15.13
N GLN A 48 -6.99 -0.98 15.04
CA GLN A 48 -7.52 -2.31 15.38
C GLN A 48 -7.82 -3.22 14.18
N THR A 49 -7.74 -2.74 12.93
CA THR A 49 -7.94 -3.64 11.78
C THR A 49 -6.67 -4.43 11.50
N HIS A 50 -6.75 -5.76 11.66
CA HIS A 50 -5.73 -6.70 11.22
C HIS A 50 -5.47 -6.47 9.72
N GLY A 51 -4.28 -5.99 9.39
CA GLY A 51 -3.92 -5.70 7.99
C GLY A 51 -3.99 -6.97 7.15
N VAL A 52 -4.64 -6.88 5.98
CA VAL A 52 -4.85 -8.01 5.07
C VAL A 52 -3.60 -8.27 4.24
N ARG A 53 -3.34 -9.55 3.97
CA ARG A 53 -2.10 -9.98 3.32
C ARG A 53 -2.27 -10.01 1.80
N TYR A 54 -1.33 -9.38 1.12
CA TYR A 54 -1.21 -9.43 -0.33
C TYR A 54 0.19 -9.86 -0.72
N ARG A 55 0.28 -10.75 -1.70
CA ARG A 55 1.53 -11.17 -2.30
C ARG A 55 1.90 -10.19 -3.40
N ILE A 56 3.11 -9.65 -3.30
CA ILE A 56 3.69 -8.86 -4.37
C ILE A 56 3.96 -9.79 -5.55
N THR A 57 3.41 -9.43 -6.71
CA THR A 57 3.62 -10.16 -7.94
C THR A 57 4.57 -9.37 -8.86
N ALA A 58 5.18 -10.06 -9.81
CA ALA A 58 5.92 -9.40 -10.89
C ALA A 58 5.01 -8.67 -11.89
N GLY A 59 3.67 -8.78 -11.73
CA GLY A 59 2.70 -8.10 -12.55
C GLY A 59 2.76 -6.59 -12.36
N ARG A 60 2.70 -5.85 -13.46
CA ARG A 60 2.73 -4.39 -13.47
C ARG A 60 1.58 -3.88 -14.33
N VAL A 61 0.74 -3.02 -13.77
CA VAL A 61 -0.43 -2.45 -14.45
C VAL A 61 -0.23 -0.96 -14.65
N HIS A 62 -0.40 -0.50 -15.89
CA HIS A 62 -0.43 0.92 -16.19
C HIS A 62 -1.80 1.46 -15.78
N HIS A 63 -1.83 2.37 -14.80
CA HIS A 63 -3.04 3.08 -14.42
C HIS A 63 -3.03 4.50 -15.03
N PRO A 64 -4.09 4.97 -15.69
CA PRO A 64 -4.10 6.28 -16.38
C PRO A 64 -3.83 7.47 -15.44
N SER A 65 -4.00 7.29 -14.14
CA SER A 65 -3.69 8.32 -13.13
C SER A 65 -2.19 8.52 -12.85
N CYS A 66 -1.29 7.66 -13.32
CA CYS A 66 0.15 7.86 -13.19
C CYS A 66 0.90 7.31 -14.40
N ASN A 67 1.98 8.00 -14.76
CA ASN A 67 2.87 7.60 -15.86
C ASN A 67 3.83 6.45 -15.48
N VAL A 68 3.73 5.93 -14.25
CA VAL A 68 4.53 4.81 -13.75
C VAL A 68 3.62 3.61 -13.53
N PRO A 69 4.06 2.40 -13.93
CA PRO A 69 3.25 1.20 -13.74
C PRO A 69 3.18 0.84 -12.24
N PHE A 70 2.00 0.45 -11.80
CA PHE A 70 1.76 -0.02 -10.43
C PHE A 70 2.08 -1.50 -10.32
N VAL A 71 2.74 -1.87 -9.23
CA VAL A 71 2.99 -3.26 -8.87
C VAL A 71 1.67 -3.92 -8.48
N VAL A 72 1.38 -5.07 -9.07
CA VAL A 72 0.16 -5.82 -8.77
C VAL A 72 0.38 -6.63 -7.50
N LEU A 73 -0.46 -6.34 -6.51
CA LEU A 73 -0.55 -7.06 -5.26
C LEU A 73 -1.71 -8.05 -5.37
N SER A 74 -1.42 -9.35 -5.43
CA SER A 74 -2.47 -10.38 -5.46
C SER A 74 -2.87 -10.75 -4.05
N TRP A 75 -4.16 -10.85 -3.77
CA TRP A 75 -4.65 -11.29 -2.46
C TRP A 75 -4.03 -12.65 -2.09
N ALA A 76 -3.38 -12.71 -0.93
CA ALA A 76 -2.67 -13.91 -0.47
C ALA A 76 -3.55 -14.81 0.41
N GLY A 77 -4.82 -14.47 0.62
CA GLY A 77 -5.64 -15.06 1.67
C GLY A 77 -5.38 -14.39 3.03
N ASP A 78 -6.35 -14.54 3.93
CA ASP A 78 -5.98 -14.72 5.33
C ASP A 78 -5.45 -16.15 5.39
N ASP A 79 -4.24 -16.36 5.88
CA ASP A 79 -3.76 -17.72 6.21
C ASP A 79 -4.54 -18.11 7.48
N GLY A 80 -5.85 -18.28 7.33
CA GLY A 80 -6.71 -18.94 8.28
C GLY A 80 -6.33 -20.40 8.20
N GLY A 81 -5.26 -20.74 8.91
CA GLY A 81 -4.89 -22.12 9.17
C GLY A 81 -6.11 -22.85 9.68
N ASP A 82 -6.47 -23.87 8.92
CA ASP A 82 -7.33 -25.02 9.26
C ASP A 82 -7.13 -25.49 10.72
#